data_AF-A0AAD9G670-F1
#
_entry.id   AF-A0AAD9G670-F1
#
_cell.length_a   1.000
_cell.length_b   1.000
_cell.length_c   1.000
_cell.angle_alpha   90.00
_cell.angle_beta   90.00
_cell.angle_gamma   90.00
#
_symmetry.space_group_name_H-M   'P 1'
#
loop_
_entity.id
_entity.type
_entity.pdbx_description
1 polymer ?
#
loop_
_entity_poly.entity_id
_entity_poly.type
_entity_poly.pdbx_seq_one_letter_code
_entity_poly.pdbx_strand_id
1 'polypeptide(L)'
;MDPCEVIRFLEKDYGQGDAAGLIELTRAWSKLTRNPWCDLRTLFAQLMKAMNEINRKTRKLLGQDMVTEPWLCVEVLSQLPSEFWASSISMKKEDYTVDQVEGVCAGSLVISPRRKWDLWISLRRFLLTT
;
A
#
# COMPACT_ATOMS: atom_id res chain seq x y z
N MET A 1 -30.38 -23.19 18.07
CA MET A 1 -29.18 -23.33 17.23
C MET A 1 -27.99 -23.21 18.15
N ASP A 2 -27.05 -24.15 18.08
CA ASP A 2 -25.84 -24.09 18.90
C ASP A 2 -24.95 -22.92 18.42
N PRO A 3 -24.31 -22.14 19.33
CA PRO A 3 -23.47 -21.01 18.94
C PRO A 3 -22.35 -21.37 17.96
N CYS A 4 -21.77 -22.56 18.07
CA CYS A 4 -20.73 -23.04 17.15
C CYS A 4 -21.31 -23.39 15.78
N GLU A 5 -22.57 -23.85 15.71
CA GLU A 5 -23.26 -24.07 14.43
C GLU A 5 -23.54 -22.77 13.70
N VAL A 6 -23.93 -21.71 14.42
CA VAL A 6 -24.16 -20.36 13.84
C VAL A 6 -22.86 -19.79 13.28
N ILE A 7 -21.76 -19.87 14.03
CA ILE A 7 -20.43 -19.41 13.57
C ILE A 7 -20.00 -20.19 12.34
N ARG A 8 -20.14 -21.52 12.34
CA ARG A 8 -19.76 -22.36 11.21
C ARG A 8 -20.65 -22.13 9.98
N PHE A 9 -21.93 -21.80 10.17
CA PHE A 9 -22.83 -21.39 9.09
C PHE A 9 -22.42 -20.03 8.50
N LEU A 10 -22.12 -19.06 9.35
CA LEU A 10 -21.64 -17.75 8.94
C LEU A 10 -20.27 -17.82 8.25
N GLU A 11 -19.37 -18.69 8.71
CA GLU A 11 -18.08 -18.92 8.05
C GLU A 11 -18.24 -19.62 6.70
N LYS A 12 -19.20 -20.53 6.57
CA LYS A 12 -19.53 -21.21 5.32
C LYS A 12 -20.19 -20.27 4.31
N ASP A 13 -21.10 -19.41 4.74
CA ASP A 13 -21.86 -18.52 3.86
C ASP A 13 -21.14 -17.17 3.62
N TYR A 14 -20.35 -16.69 4.58
CA TYR A 14 -19.72 -15.36 4.57
C TYR A 14 -18.22 -15.34 4.92
N GLY A 15 -17.67 -16.42 5.51
CA GLY A 15 -16.27 -16.47 5.97
C GLY A 15 -15.23 -16.46 4.86
N GLN A 16 -15.63 -16.81 3.64
CA GLN A 16 -14.79 -16.73 2.42
C GLN A 16 -15.48 -16.07 1.21
N GLY A 17 -16.77 -15.75 1.32
CA GLY A 17 -17.58 -15.16 0.25
C GLY A 17 -17.28 -13.67 0.07
N ASP A 18 -16.32 -13.39 -0.82
CA ASP A 18 -16.22 -12.16 -1.59
C ASP A 18 -15.93 -10.86 -0.80
N ALA A 19 -16.86 -10.31 -0.04
CA ALA A 19 -16.66 -9.03 0.67
C ALA A 19 -15.69 -9.15 1.85
N ALA A 20 -15.82 -10.17 2.70
CA ALA A 20 -14.98 -10.35 3.88
C ALA A 20 -13.49 -10.50 3.50
N GLY A 21 -13.20 -11.30 2.47
CA GLY A 21 -11.82 -11.44 2.02
C GLY A 21 -11.30 -10.24 1.24
N LEU A 22 -12.16 -9.38 0.65
CA LEU A 22 -11.71 -8.09 0.14
C LEU A 22 -11.34 -7.14 1.29
N ILE A 23 -12.13 -7.12 2.37
CA ILE A 23 -11.85 -6.34 3.58
C ILE A 23 -10.50 -6.77 4.19
N GLU A 24 -10.22 -8.07 4.28
CA GLU A 24 -8.93 -8.55 4.78
C GLU A 24 -7.74 -8.12 3.90
N LEU A 25 -7.89 -8.13 2.58
CA LEU A 25 -6.85 -7.61 1.67
C LEU A 25 -6.63 -6.10 1.86
N THR A 26 -7.69 -5.30 2.02
CA THR A 26 -7.58 -3.87 2.29
C THR A 26 -6.98 -3.58 3.67
N ARG A 27 -7.26 -4.43 4.68
CA ARG A 27 -6.61 -4.37 5.99
C ARG A 27 -5.12 -4.69 5.88
N ALA A 28 -4.74 -5.69 5.09
CA ALA A 28 -3.35 -6.02 4.83
C ALA A 28 -2.61 -4.87 4.13
N TRP A 29 -3.22 -4.25 3.11
CA TRP A 29 -2.71 -3.02 2.50
C TRP A 29 -2.46 -1.91 3.52
N SER A 30 -3.47 -1.61 4.35
CA SER A 30 -3.38 -0.58 5.38
C SER A 30 -2.27 -0.87 6.40
N LYS A 31 -2.01 -2.14 6.70
CA LYS A 31 -0.88 -2.53 7.58
C LYS A 31 0.46 -2.28 6.90
N LEU A 32 0.61 -2.53 5.60
CA LEU A 32 1.84 -2.23 4.87
C LEU A 32 2.17 -0.74 4.91
N THR A 33 1.17 0.12 4.75
CA THR A 33 1.37 1.58 4.71
C THR A 33 1.52 2.18 6.11
N ARG A 34 0.99 1.54 7.16
CA ARG A 34 1.13 1.99 8.56
C ARG A 34 2.31 1.41 9.30
N ASN A 35 2.95 0.35 8.80
CA ASN A 35 4.11 -0.21 9.47
C ASN A 35 5.39 0.50 9.00
N PRO A 36 6.40 0.64 9.87
CA PRO A 36 7.71 1.07 9.44
C PRO A 36 8.25 0.04 8.44
N TRP A 37 8.68 0.52 7.29
CA TRP A 37 9.33 -0.27 6.25
C TRP A 37 10.83 0.05 6.24
N CYS A 38 11.65 -0.97 5.98
CA CYS A 38 13.11 -0.83 5.98
C CYS A 38 13.63 -0.23 4.67
N ASP A 39 12.99 -0.60 3.55
CA ASP A 39 13.37 -0.15 2.23
C ASP A 39 12.15 0.06 1.34
N LEU A 40 12.25 1.10 0.51
CA LEU A 40 11.14 1.59 -0.30
C LEU A 40 10.82 0.63 -1.46
N ARG A 41 11.82 -0.11 -1.95
CA ARG A 41 11.66 -1.10 -3.03
C ARG A 41 10.82 -2.30 -2.57
N THR A 42 11.08 -2.80 -1.36
CA THR A 42 10.28 -3.86 -0.74
C THR A 42 8.87 -3.38 -0.46
N LEU A 43 8.69 -2.16 0.05
CA LEU A 43 7.35 -1.58 0.23
C LEU A 43 6.60 -1.53 -1.11
N PHE A 44 7.27 -1.05 -2.16
CA PHE A 44 6.70 -0.97 -3.50
C PHE A 44 6.27 -2.33 -4.03
N ALA A 45 7.14 -3.34 -3.94
CA ALA A 45 6.83 -4.70 -4.35
C ALA A 45 5.66 -5.31 -3.54
N GLN A 46 5.60 -5.03 -2.24
CA GLN A 46 4.51 -5.49 -1.37
C GLN A 46 3.18 -4.83 -1.71
N LEU A 47 3.17 -3.52 -1.97
CA LEU A 47 1.97 -2.79 -2.39
C LEU A 47 1.51 -3.23 -3.78
N MET A 48 2.41 -3.40 -4.74
CA MET A 48 2.06 -3.89 -6.08
C MET A 48 1.45 -5.30 -6.01
N LYS A 49 2.00 -6.18 -5.16
CA LYS A 49 1.41 -7.50 -4.91
C LYS A 49 0.00 -7.39 -4.31
N ALA A 50 -0.17 -6.56 -3.29
CA ALA A 50 -1.47 -6.35 -2.65
C ALA A 50 -2.51 -5.75 -3.62
N MET A 51 -2.09 -4.82 -4.50
CA MET A 51 -2.92 -4.26 -5.57
C MET A 51 -3.41 -5.37 -6.49
N ASN A 52 -2.51 -6.24 -6.94
CA ASN A 52 -2.85 -7.35 -7.84
C ASN A 52 -3.84 -8.32 -7.20
N GLU A 53 -3.69 -8.62 -5.91
CA GLU A 53 -4.62 -9.47 -5.16
C GLU A 53 -6.00 -8.83 -5.01
N ILE A 54 -6.04 -7.54 -4.64
CA ILE A 54 -7.26 -6.74 -4.54
C ILE A 54 -7.97 -6.68 -5.90
N ASN A 55 -7.27 -6.30 -6.97
CA ASN A 55 -7.82 -6.16 -8.31
C ASN A 55 -8.25 -7.50 -8.91
N ARG A 56 -7.52 -8.58 -8.64
CA ARG A 56 -7.94 -9.94 -9.02
C ARG A 56 -9.27 -10.29 -8.35
N LYS A 57 -9.45 -9.90 -7.09
CA LYS A 57 -10.70 -10.14 -6.37
C LYS A 57 -11.81 -9.22 -6.89
N THR A 58 -11.60 -7.91 -6.93
CA THR A 58 -12.63 -6.96 -7.37
C THR A 58 -13.05 -7.15 -8.81
N ARG A 59 -12.17 -7.62 -9.72
CA ARG A 59 -12.60 -8.03 -11.07
C ARG A 59 -13.58 -9.18 -11.07
N LYS A 60 -13.39 -10.17 -10.18
CA LYS A 60 -14.33 -11.29 -10.04
C LYS A 60 -15.67 -10.86 -9.44
N LEU A 61 -15.64 -9.90 -8.50
CA LEU A 61 -16.82 -9.50 -7.72
C LEU A 61 -17.63 -8.38 -8.36
N LEU A 62 -16.92 -7.39 -8.89
CA LEU A 62 -17.44 -6.10 -9.35
C LEU A 62 -17.20 -5.88 -10.85
N GLY A 63 -16.49 -6.78 -11.53
CA GLY A 63 -16.15 -6.64 -12.95
C GLY A 63 -15.08 -5.59 -13.27
N GLN A 64 -14.45 -4.98 -12.27
CA GLN A 64 -13.48 -3.90 -12.45
C GLN A 64 -12.33 -3.93 -11.43
N ASP A 65 -11.22 -3.28 -11.80
CA ASP A 65 -10.11 -3.02 -10.88
C ASP A 65 -10.50 -1.93 -9.89
N MET A 66 -10.10 -2.09 -8.62
CA MET A 66 -10.41 -1.15 -7.55
C MET A 66 -9.24 -0.20 -7.28
N VAL A 67 -8.01 -0.67 -7.49
CA VAL A 67 -6.78 0.10 -7.26
C VAL A 67 -6.07 0.30 -8.59
N THR A 68 -5.86 1.54 -8.98
CA THR A 68 -5.18 1.87 -10.24
C THR A 68 -3.69 2.12 -10.00
N GLU A 69 -2.89 2.00 -11.05
CA GLU A 69 -1.46 2.28 -10.99
C GLU A 69 -1.14 3.71 -10.52
N PRO A 70 -1.83 4.78 -10.98
CA PRO A 70 -1.63 6.11 -10.42
C PRO A 70 -1.95 6.19 -8.92
N TRP A 71 -2.95 5.46 -8.43
CA TRP A 71 -3.25 5.43 -7.00
C TRP A 71 -2.13 4.77 -6.19
N LEU A 72 -1.53 3.68 -6.71
CA LEU A 72 -0.36 3.04 -6.10
C LEU A 72 0.80 4.04 -5.98
N CYS A 73 1.07 4.81 -7.03
CA CYS A 73 2.09 5.86 -7.02
C CYS A 73 1.82 6.92 -5.94
N VAL A 74 0.57 7.39 -5.80
CA VAL A 74 0.18 8.35 -4.75
C VAL A 74 0.40 7.75 -3.37
N GLU A 75 0.02 6.48 -3.17
CA GLU A 75 0.20 5.80 -1.89
C GLU A 75 1.68 5.70 -1.51
N VAL A 76 2.57 5.46 -2.47
CA VAL A 76 4.02 5.39 -2.24
C VAL A 76 4.60 6.76 -1.90
N LEU A 77 4.19 7.81 -2.62
CA LEU A 77 4.63 9.18 -2.36
C LEU A 77 4.12 9.72 -1.01
N SER A 78 2.93 9.28 -0.56
CA SER A 78 2.42 9.64 0.77
C SER A 78 3.27 9.05 1.90
N GLN A 79 4.07 8.03 1.61
CA GLN A 79 5.06 7.47 2.54
C GLN A 79 6.32 8.31 2.62
N LEU A 80 6.43 9.45 1.94
CA LEU A 80 7.63 10.28 1.99
C LEU A 80 7.25 11.73 2.22
N PRO A 81 8.04 12.49 2.99
CA PRO A 81 7.89 13.94 3.04
C PRO A 81 7.98 14.51 1.63
N SER A 82 7.14 15.50 1.32
CA SER A 82 7.02 16.04 -0.03
C SER A 82 8.33 16.67 -0.52
N GLU A 83 9.20 17.12 0.38
CA GLU A 83 10.51 17.70 0.07
C GLU A 83 11.44 16.74 -0.68
N PHE A 84 11.20 15.42 -0.59
CA PHE A 84 12.01 14.42 -1.29
C PHE A 84 11.62 14.24 -2.75
N TRP A 85 10.37 14.52 -3.13
CA TRP A 85 9.87 14.13 -4.45
C TRP A 85 9.09 15.22 -5.19
N ALA A 86 8.61 16.27 -4.51
CA ALA A 86 7.78 17.30 -5.11
C ALA A 86 8.48 18.09 -6.23
N SER A 87 9.81 18.21 -6.19
CA SER A 87 10.58 18.86 -7.26
C SER A 87 10.90 17.93 -8.44
N SER A 88 10.79 16.62 -8.24
CA SER A 88 11.28 15.60 -9.18
C SER A 88 10.17 14.87 -9.91
N ILE A 89 8.92 14.95 -9.42
CA ILE A 89 7.77 14.29 -10.02
C ILE A 89 6.81 15.32 -10.60
N SER A 90 6.60 15.23 -11.92
CA SER A 90 5.59 15.99 -12.65
C SER A 90 4.26 15.24 -12.58
N MET A 91 3.16 15.90 -12.19
CA MET A 91 1.80 15.31 -12.20
C MET A 91 1.18 15.28 -13.61
N LYS A 92 1.99 14.98 -14.63
CA LYS A 92 1.52 14.79 -16.01
C LYS A 92 1.29 13.31 -16.26
N LYS A 93 0.24 12.98 -17.02
CA LYS A 93 -0.18 11.59 -17.25
C LYS A 93 0.92 10.76 -17.92
N GLU A 94 1.73 11.37 -18.77
CA GLU A 94 2.81 10.71 -19.51
C GLU A 94 4.02 10.42 -18.63
N ASP A 95 4.20 11.19 -17.55
CA ASP A 95 5.36 11.10 -16.65
C ASP A 95 5.02 10.36 -15.35
N TYR A 96 3.75 10.20 -15.02
CA TYR A 96 3.33 9.60 -13.75
C TYR A 96 3.26 8.07 -13.81
N THR A 97 4.42 7.44 -13.98
CA THR A 97 4.56 5.98 -14.02
C THR A 97 5.26 5.43 -12.77
N VAL A 98 5.02 4.15 -12.51
CA VAL A 98 5.68 3.37 -11.47
C VAL A 98 7.21 3.51 -11.52
N ASP A 99 7.80 3.36 -12.71
CA ASP A 99 9.26 3.37 -12.88
C ASP A 99 9.87 4.74 -12.54
N GLN A 100 9.18 5.84 -12.87
CA GLN A 100 9.65 7.19 -12.52
C GLN A 100 9.58 7.43 -11.02
N VAL A 101 8.47 7.01 -10.38
CA VAL A 101 8.32 7.12 -8.93
C VAL A 101 9.39 6.30 -8.22
N GLU A 102 9.64 5.07 -8.64
CA GLU A 102 10.69 4.21 -8.08
C GLU A 102 12.08 4.85 -8.27
N GLY A 103 12.36 5.42 -9.44
CA GLY A 103 13.62 6.11 -9.74
C GLY A 103 13.87 7.35 -8.88
N VAL A 104 12.86 8.22 -8.71
CA VAL A 104 12.97 9.40 -7.84
C VAL A 104 13.14 8.98 -6.39
N CYS A 105 12.41 7.97 -5.95
CA CYS A 105 12.50 7.40 -4.62
C CYS A 105 13.90 6.83 -4.33
N ALA A 106 14.46 6.08 -5.27
CA ALA A 106 15.82 5.53 -5.18
C ALA A 106 16.90 6.62 -5.22
N GLY A 107 16.74 7.65 -6.05
CA GLY A 107 17.68 8.79 -6.15
C GLY A 107 17.64 9.71 -4.94
N SER A 108 16.47 9.94 -4.35
CA SER A 108 16.31 10.82 -3.17
C SER A 108 16.89 10.22 -1.89
N LEU A 109 16.99 8.89 -1.83
CA LEU A 109 17.75 8.14 -0.82
C LEU A 109 19.27 8.37 -0.94
N VAL A 110 19.77 8.69 -2.13
CA VAL A 110 21.20 8.95 -2.39
C VAL A 110 21.56 10.41 -2.13
N ILE A 111 20.64 11.35 -2.41
CA ILE A 111 20.92 12.79 -2.35
C ILE A 111 20.70 13.38 -0.95
N SER A 112 19.77 12.84 -0.16
CA SER A 112 19.46 13.38 1.17
C SER A 112 20.30 12.71 2.26
N PRO A 113 20.77 13.44 3.31
CA PRO A 113 21.60 12.84 4.35
C PRO A 113 20.88 11.65 5.00
N ARG A 114 21.49 10.46 4.99
CA ARG A 114 20.94 9.24 5.64
C ARG A 114 20.32 9.51 7.01
N ARG A 115 20.89 10.44 7.79
CA ARG A 115 20.35 10.85 9.09
C ARG A 115 18.93 11.42 9.05
N LYS A 116 18.55 12.20 8.03
CA LYS A 116 17.17 12.73 7.88
C LYS A 116 16.19 11.60 7.56
N TRP A 117 16.60 10.67 6.72
CA TRP A 117 15.84 9.45 6.41
C TRP A 117 15.67 8.55 7.63
N ASP A 118 16.75 8.26 8.35
CA ASP A 118 16.73 7.44 9.56
C ASP A 118 15.91 8.10 10.69
N LEU A 119 16.02 9.43 10.84
CA LEU A 119 15.17 10.19 11.76
C LEU A 119 13.70 10.11 11.35
N TRP A 120 13.38 10.25 10.06
CA TRP A 120 12.00 10.22 9.60
C TRP A 120 11.39 8.81 9.75
N ILE A 121 12.14 7.75 9.43
CA ILE A 121 11.73 6.36 9.68
C ILE A 121 11.53 6.13 11.19
N SER A 122 12.44 6.64 12.02
CA SER A 122 12.33 6.52 13.49
C SER A 122 11.15 7.31 14.05
N LEU A 123 10.91 8.53 13.55
CA LEU A 123 9.79 9.39 13.93
C LEU A 123 8.46 8.76 13.51
N ARG A 124 8.39 8.24 12.29
CA ARG A 124 7.23 7.51 11.79
C ARG A 124 6.97 6.25 12.59
N ARG A 125 8.01 5.50 12.95
CA ARG A 125 7.92 4.33 13.83
C ARG A 125 7.37 4.70 15.20
N PHE A 126 7.82 5.82 15.78
CA PHE A 126 7.32 6.32 17.06
C PHE A 126 5.84 6.75 16.99
N LEU A 127 5.48 7.51 15.96
CA LEU A 127 4.12 8.03 15.74
C LEU A 127 3.08 6.95 15.41
N LEU A 128 3.49 5.78 14.92
CA LEU A 128 2.57 4.69 14.57
C LEU A 128 2.43 3.64 15.70
N THR A 129 3.20 3.78 16.78
CA THR A 129 3.14 2.92 17.97
C THR A 129 2.56 3.60 19.22
N THR A 130 2.17 4.88 19.12
CA THR A 130 1.48 5.67 20.17
C THR A 130 0.04 5.93 19.78
#